data_AF-A0A3B9G5I5-F1
#
_entry.id   AF-A0A3B9G5I5-F1
#
_cell.length_a   1.000
_cell.length_b   1.000
_cell.length_c   1.000
_cell.angle_alpha   90.00
_cell.angle_beta   90.00
_cell.angle_gamma   90.00
#
_symmetry.space_group_name_H-M   'P 1'
#
loop_
_entity.id
_entity.type
_entity.pdbx_description
1 polymer ?
#
loop_
_entity_poly.entity_id
_entity_poly.type
_entity_poly.pdbx_seq_one_letter_code
_entity_poly.pdbx_strand_id
1 'polypeptide(L)'
;MFVFPEGGERIPFRWFNTTTSRDSLCCYVKYYSTILLMITFSSRFLAAGTLLFSNFMWPLVADEVEQARAEYPGGFSRPPSQGKDYNTWKNAKGPDVGETKIDLKRLPSKVDNSTRKQFPPIYKQRWGTCGQFAAIGSIFTYEMNVLNGTAADSDATRFPAHFSWNMMNRAENVGSEAYHGWEVAKRIGIPTAKSYGGVRLDKIGVWPNGYQIWREAMEYRVSGYRYSPANTVDQLNEARGWLFDRNQKKVEKEAIGGIFALDGRMGELKKVTKTIPEGDYAAGDDVWVRWGPSGYGHGITCVGYDDQVGYDVNGDGKITNDIDLNNDGKVTLADWERGAYIVVNSWGENWSTDGKIFLLYSAMIDPTWKRGNYLGRAEVTRYLPRRTLRLKLDCSDRTDIRMTIGIASDKDASAPEHEFAPEAFNGWPLFRGGNAGHVPIAGPEDKTPIEVGIDLTPLFEKLGAAKDGEARIFLSLTRADESEAVGVLHECAVRSYDPKGNFIRESELAIKDGNFGESLLGIDTVVKGLKRK
;
A
#
# COMPACT_ATOMS: atom_id res chain seq x y z
N MET A 1 14.28 -3.18 48.23
CA MET A 1 13.38 -4.16 48.89
C MET A 1 11.96 -3.66 48.70
N PHE A 2 11.31 -4.05 47.61
CA PHE A 2 9.86 -4.07 47.42
C PHE A 2 9.58 -5.15 46.38
N VAL A 3 8.57 -5.96 46.68
CA VAL A 3 8.29 -7.30 46.15
C VAL A 3 7.35 -7.21 44.95
N PHE A 4 7.66 -7.91 43.86
CA PHE A 4 6.75 -8.17 42.75
C PHE A 4 5.90 -9.41 43.06
N PRO A 5 4.59 -9.47 42.71
CA PRO A 5 3.91 -10.74 42.56
C PRO A 5 4.07 -11.27 41.13
N GLU A 6 4.50 -12.54 41.07
CA GLU A 6 4.60 -13.39 39.89
C GLU A 6 3.21 -13.72 39.33
N GLY A 7 3.10 -13.78 38.00
CA GLY A 7 1.89 -14.21 37.31
C GLY A 7 1.93 -13.87 35.82
N GLY A 8 2.81 -14.53 35.06
CA GLY A 8 2.90 -14.37 33.61
C GLY A 8 3.24 -15.70 32.95
N GLU A 9 2.22 -16.33 32.36
CA GLU A 9 2.37 -17.48 31.47
C GLU A 9 3.35 -17.16 30.34
N ARG A 10 4.44 -17.92 30.26
CA ARG A 10 5.36 -17.89 29.14
C ARG A 10 4.73 -18.62 27.96
N ILE A 11 4.28 -17.87 26.95
CA ILE A 11 4.01 -18.43 25.62
C ILE A 11 5.36 -18.50 24.87
N PRO A 12 5.86 -19.69 24.49
CA PRO A 12 7.12 -19.79 23.77
C PRO A 12 6.93 -19.39 22.31
N PHE A 13 7.67 -18.35 21.88
CA PHE A 13 7.92 -18.09 20.47
C PHE A 13 8.71 -19.27 19.87
N ARG A 14 8.03 -20.13 19.10
CA ARG A 14 8.69 -21.14 18.27
C ARG A 14 9.05 -20.56 16.91
N TRP A 15 10.34 -20.59 16.63
CA TRP A 15 10.95 -20.37 15.33
C TRP A 15 10.55 -21.49 14.37
N PHE A 16 10.11 -21.17 13.16
CA PHE A 16 9.94 -22.14 12.09
C PHE A 16 11.04 -21.98 11.03
N ASN A 17 11.87 -23.02 10.95
CA ASN A 17 12.67 -23.36 9.79
C ASN A 17 11.75 -23.73 8.63
N THR A 18 11.93 -23.13 7.47
CA THR A 18 11.46 -23.71 6.20
C THR A 18 12.66 -24.22 5.42
N THR A 19 13.04 -25.47 5.71
CA THR A 19 13.85 -26.28 4.81
C THR A 19 12.99 -26.66 3.60
N THR A 20 13.48 -26.32 2.41
CA THR A 20 12.97 -26.78 1.12
C THR A 20 13.13 -28.30 1.01
N SER A 21 12.03 -29.05 0.99
CA SER A 21 12.03 -30.46 0.58
C SER A 21 11.62 -30.57 -0.89
N ARG A 22 12.50 -31.19 -1.66
CA ARG A 22 12.25 -31.76 -2.98
C ARG A 22 11.26 -32.94 -2.91
N ASP A 23 10.74 -33.26 -4.09
CA ASP A 23 10.14 -34.53 -4.51
C ASP A 23 8.64 -34.72 -4.26
N SER A 24 7.85 -34.51 -5.31
CA SER A 24 6.94 -35.53 -5.86
C SER A 24 6.27 -35.03 -7.15
N LEU A 25 6.84 -35.39 -8.30
CA LEU A 25 6.08 -35.48 -9.54
C LEU A 25 6.58 -36.68 -10.34
N CYS A 26 5.80 -37.75 -10.33
CA CYS A 26 5.98 -38.92 -11.18
C CYS A 26 4.65 -39.23 -11.86
N CYS A 27 4.77 -39.62 -13.14
CA CYS A 27 3.78 -40.24 -14.03
C CYS A 27 2.79 -39.34 -14.77
N TYR A 28 3.12 -39.01 -16.04
CA TYR A 28 2.52 -39.55 -17.28
C TYR A 28 3.25 -38.92 -18.49
N VAL A 29 4.32 -39.53 -19.02
CA VAL A 29 4.40 -40.44 -20.18
C VAL A 29 4.05 -39.83 -21.56
N LYS A 30 5.14 -39.61 -22.32
CA LYS A 30 5.39 -39.73 -23.78
C LYS A 30 4.72 -38.76 -24.76
N TYR A 31 5.53 -38.01 -25.51
CA TYR A 31 5.92 -38.41 -26.88
C TYR A 31 7.26 -37.77 -27.29
N TYR A 32 8.07 -38.58 -27.98
CA TYR A 32 9.42 -38.30 -28.51
C TYR A 32 9.39 -37.30 -29.68
N SER A 33 10.42 -36.46 -29.83
CA SER A 33 11.46 -36.65 -30.87
C SER A 33 12.54 -35.57 -30.88
N THR A 34 13.76 -36.08 -30.95
CA THR A 34 15.12 -35.55 -31.02
C THR A 34 15.39 -34.59 -32.20
N ILE A 35 16.16 -33.51 -32.00
CA ILE A 35 17.23 -33.09 -32.93
C ILE A 35 18.45 -32.59 -32.14
N LEU A 36 19.62 -33.07 -32.57
CA LEU A 36 20.95 -32.98 -31.97
C LEU A 36 21.68 -31.67 -32.33
N LEU A 37 22.58 -31.29 -31.43
CA LEU A 37 23.68 -30.31 -31.57
C LEU A 37 24.57 -30.57 -32.81
N MET A 38 25.21 -29.52 -33.34
CA MET A 38 26.63 -29.57 -33.71
C MET A 38 27.30 -28.19 -33.76
N ILE A 39 28.48 -28.12 -33.15
CA ILE A 39 29.43 -27.01 -33.07
C ILE A 39 30.42 -27.13 -34.24
N THR A 40 30.90 -26.02 -34.82
CA THR A 40 32.29 -25.91 -35.32
C THR A 40 32.78 -24.45 -35.37
N PHE A 41 34.10 -24.30 -35.14
CA PHE A 41 34.90 -23.07 -34.97
C PHE A 41 35.66 -22.67 -36.26
N SER A 42 36.34 -21.51 -36.20
CA SER A 42 37.46 -20.96 -37.03
C SER A 42 37.08 -19.73 -37.89
N SER A 43 37.89 -18.69 -38.15
CA SER A 43 39.27 -18.29 -37.80
C SER A 43 39.54 -16.79 -38.13
N ARG A 44 40.45 -16.16 -37.35
CA ARG A 44 41.37 -14.99 -37.57
C ARG A 44 41.10 -13.90 -38.63
N PHE A 45 41.32 -12.63 -38.25
CA PHE A 45 42.15 -11.64 -38.97
C PHE A 45 42.67 -10.50 -38.06
N LEU A 46 43.90 -10.04 -38.30
CA LEU A 46 44.66 -8.98 -37.62
C LEU A 46 44.23 -7.56 -38.04
N ALA A 47 44.40 -6.57 -37.16
CA ALA A 47 45.06 -5.30 -37.49
C ALA A 47 45.46 -4.52 -36.22
N ALA A 48 46.73 -4.10 -36.17
CA ALA A 48 47.33 -3.26 -35.14
C ALA A 48 47.11 -1.77 -35.43
N GLY A 49 46.98 -0.95 -34.39
CA GLY A 49 46.95 0.51 -34.47
C GLY A 49 47.34 1.12 -33.13
N THR A 50 48.58 1.64 -33.07
CA THR A 50 49.22 2.25 -31.91
C THR A 50 48.58 3.60 -31.58
N LEU A 51 48.13 3.79 -30.33
CA LEU A 51 47.59 5.03 -29.80
C LEU A 51 48.70 5.85 -29.12
N LEU A 52 48.92 7.07 -29.61
CA LEU A 52 49.59 8.16 -28.90
C LEU A 52 48.50 8.97 -28.19
N PHE A 53 48.47 8.97 -26.86
CA PHE A 53 47.65 9.91 -26.08
C PHE A 53 48.55 10.86 -25.30
N SER A 54 48.50 12.13 -25.69
CA SER A 54 49.02 13.26 -24.93
C SER A 54 48.05 13.65 -23.81
N ASN A 55 48.59 13.83 -22.62
CA ASN A 55 47.91 14.32 -21.42
C ASN A 55 47.22 15.68 -21.63
N PHE A 56 45.95 15.78 -21.23
CA PHE A 56 45.37 17.02 -20.71
C PHE A 56 44.43 16.66 -19.55
N MET A 57 44.82 17.08 -18.34
CA MET A 57 43.96 17.05 -17.15
C MET A 57 42.93 18.17 -17.22
N TRP A 58 41.67 17.83 -17.02
CA TRP A 58 40.61 18.72 -16.52
C TRP A 58 39.80 17.91 -15.49
N PRO A 59 39.34 18.46 -14.36
CA PRO A 59 38.50 17.71 -13.43
C PRO A 59 37.15 17.47 -14.11
N LEU A 60 36.89 16.22 -14.48
CA LEU A 60 35.57 15.76 -14.89
C LEU A 60 34.72 15.62 -13.62
N VAL A 61 34.05 16.72 -13.23
CA VAL A 61 32.77 16.60 -12.52
C VAL A 61 31.79 16.11 -13.58
N ALA A 62 31.69 14.80 -13.73
CA ALA A 62 30.68 14.17 -14.57
C ALA A 62 29.39 14.06 -13.76
N ASP A 63 28.62 15.15 -13.77
CA ASP A 63 27.20 15.15 -13.42
C ASP A 63 26.42 14.43 -14.54
N GLU A 64 26.39 13.10 -14.50
CA GLU A 64 25.29 12.37 -15.13
C GLU A 64 24.10 12.36 -14.16
N VAL A 65 23.38 13.48 -14.15
CA VAL A 65 22.08 13.62 -13.48
C VAL A 65 21.07 12.82 -14.29
N GLU A 66 20.99 11.52 -14.02
CA GLU A 66 19.86 10.71 -14.45
C GLU A 66 18.62 11.28 -13.76
N GLN A 67 17.80 12.03 -14.51
CA GLN A 67 16.54 12.60 -14.00
C GLN A 67 15.77 11.52 -13.25
N ALA A 68 15.31 11.86 -12.02
CA ALA A 68 14.59 10.97 -11.12
C ALA A 68 13.27 10.47 -11.73
N ARG A 69 13.32 9.54 -12.68
CA ARG A 69 12.12 8.80 -13.06
C ARG A 69 11.81 7.87 -11.91
N ALA A 70 10.61 7.98 -11.36
CA ALA A 70 10.10 7.03 -10.38
C ALA A 70 10.12 5.63 -11.00
N GLU A 71 11.20 4.90 -10.76
CA GLU A 71 11.27 3.51 -11.12
C GLU A 71 10.43 2.77 -10.10
N TYR A 72 9.35 2.16 -10.54
CA TYR A 72 8.48 1.39 -9.66
C TYR A 72 9.16 0.09 -9.30
N PRO A 73 9.64 -0.10 -8.07
CA PRO A 73 10.40 -1.29 -7.74
C PRO A 73 9.45 -2.49 -7.61
N GLY A 74 9.33 -3.26 -8.68
CA GLY A 74 8.80 -4.64 -8.72
C GLY A 74 7.69 -5.00 -7.72
N GLY A 75 7.78 -6.20 -7.12
CA GLY A 75 6.71 -6.80 -6.30
C GLY A 75 6.45 -6.18 -4.92
N PHE A 76 7.19 -5.13 -4.51
CA PHE A 76 6.96 -4.42 -3.25
C PHE A 76 6.19 -3.09 -3.43
N SER A 77 6.05 -2.59 -4.67
CA SER A 77 5.41 -1.30 -4.93
C SER A 77 4.11 -1.42 -5.73
N ARG A 78 3.71 -2.63 -6.15
CA ARG A 78 2.52 -2.85 -6.98
C ARG A 78 2.07 -4.31 -6.96
N PRO A 79 0.79 -4.58 -7.26
CA PRO A 79 0.35 -5.96 -7.41
C PRO A 79 1.07 -6.65 -8.57
N PRO A 80 1.65 -7.84 -8.35
CA PRO A 80 2.28 -8.59 -9.43
C PRO A 80 1.33 -8.93 -10.58
N SER A 81 0.05 -9.15 -10.28
CA SER A 81 -0.98 -9.53 -11.27
C SER A 81 -1.35 -8.42 -12.26
N GLN A 82 -0.99 -7.16 -12.00
CA GLN A 82 -1.29 -6.03 -12.88
C GLN A 82 -0.18 -5.76 -13.91
N GLY A 83 0.97 -6.42 -13.79
CA GLY A 83 2.08 -6.29 -14.73
C GLY A 83 2.93 -5.02 -14.58
N LYS A 84 3.91 -4.86 -15.48
CA LYS A 84 4.90 -3.77 -15.46
C LYS A 84 4.34 -2.42 -15.94
N ASP A 85 3.24 -2.42 -16.69
CA ASP A 85 2.63 -1.19 -17.23
C ASP A 85 1.52 -0.63 -16.35
N TYR A 86 1.24 -1.26 -15.19
CA TYR A 86 0.26 -0.75 -14.25
C TYR A 86 0.65 0.62 -13.72
N ASN A 87 -0.07 1.65 -14.17
CA ASN A 87 0.10 3.01 -13.70
C ASN A 87 -0.72 3.22 -12.42
N THR A 88 -0.07 3.06 -11.28
CA THR A 88 -0.64 3.25 -9.94
C THR A 88 -1.11 4.70 -9.71
N TRP A 89 -0.57 5.68 -10.47
CA TRP A 89 -0.89 7.10 -10.41
C TRP A 89 -1.97 7.56 -11.40
N LYS A 90 -2.51 6.67 -12.27
CA LYS A 90 -3.39 7.04 -13.40
C LYS A 90 -4.55 7.99 -13.08
N ASN A 91 -5.13 7.91 -11.89
CA ASN A 91 -6.31 8.71 -11.50
C ASN A 91 -5.97 9.85 -10.53
N ALA A 92 -4.70 9.99 -10.14
CA ALA A 92 -4.22 11.08 -9.32
C ALA A 92 -4.08 12.35 -10.17
N LYS A 93 -4.29 13.51 -9.54
CA LYS A 93 -4.24 14.83 -10.19
C LYS A 93 -3.15 15.72 -9.61
N GLY A 94 -2.61 15.36 -8.46
CA GLY A 94 -1.53 16.06 -7.77
C GLY A 94 -0.19 15.91 -8.49
N PRO A 95 0.78 16.78 -8.12
CA PRO A 95 2.08 16.81 -8.75
C PRO A 95 2.83 15.48 -8.55
N ASP A 96 3.45 15.02 -9.63
CA ASP A 96 4.27 13.83 -9.58
C ASP A 96 5.66 14.14 -8.97
N VAL A 97 6.16 13.24 -8.14
CA VAL A 97 7.52 13.25 -7.56
C VAL A 97 8.38 12.48 -8.55
N GLY A 98 9.41 13.15 -9.04
CA GLY A 98 10.36 12.79 -10.07
C GLY A 98 10.45 13.86 -11.17
N GLU A 99 9.55 14.84 -11.19
CA GLU A 99 9.35 15.72 -12.36
C GLU A 99 9.69 17.20 -12.09
N THR A 100 9.87 17.60 -10.83
CA THR A 100 9.98 19.02 -10.47
C THR A 100 11.36 19.37 -9.89
N LYS A 101 12.05 20.32 -10.51
CA LYS A 101 13.27 20.91 -9.92
C LYS A 101 12.90 21.78 -8.72
N ILE A 102 13.46 21.48 -7.55
CA ILE A 102 13.17 22.19 -6.31
C ILE A 102 14.10 23.40 -6.14
N ASP A 103 13.52 24.57 -5.86
CA ASP A 103 14.28 25.71 -5.36
C ASP A 103 14.62 25.52 -3.88
N LEU A 104 15.87 25.20 -3.59
CA LEU A 104 16.35 24.91 -2.23
C LEU A 104 16.21 26.10 -1.28
N LYS A 105 16.21 27.34 -1.79
CA LYS A 105 16.13 28.55 -0.96
C LYS A 105 14.77 28.70 -0.27
N ARG A 106 13.75 28.01 -0.78
CA ARG A 106 12.39 28.03 -0.21
C ARG A 106 12.17 27.00 0.89
N LEU A 107 13.01 25.96 0.95
CA LEU A 107 12.82 24.86 1.87
C LEU A 107 13.25 25.30 3.28
N PRO A 108 12.39 25.14 4.31
CA PRO A 108 12.84 25.34 5.68
C PRO A 108 13.86 24.28 6.06
N SER A 109 14.69 24.55 7.07
CA SER A 109 15.65 23.56 7.59
C SER A 109 14.99 22.42 8.35
N LYS A 110 13.72 22.59 8.74
CA LYS A 110 12.94 21.60 9.49
C LYS A 110 11.48 21.62 9.08
N VAL A 111 10.90 20.42 8.93
CA VAL A 111 9.46 20.20 8.80
C VAL A 111 9.06 19.02 9.66
N ASP A 112 7.97 19.14 10.41
CA ASP A 112 7.38 18.02 11.15
C ASP A 112 5.86 18.04 11.00
N ASN A 113 5.34 17.23 10.07
CA ASN A 113 3.90 17.11 9.85
C ASN A 113 3.19 16.31 10.96
N SER A 114 3.91 15.65 11.87
CA SER A 114 3.28 14.97 13.02
C SER A 114 2.70 15.92 14.05
N THR A 115 3.14 17.18 14.05
CA THR A 115 2.61 18.25 14.92
C THR A 115 1.26 18.81 14.45
N ARG A 116 0.80 18.43 13.26
CA ARG A 116 -0.44 18.93 12.68
C ARG A 116 -1.65 18.21 13.25
N LYS A 117 -2.77 18.94 13.39
CA LYS A 117 -4.05 18.36 13.82
C LYS A 117 -4.56 17.24 12.89
N GLN A 118 -4.15 17.22 11.63
CA GLN A 118 -4.51 16.19 10.65
C GLN A 118 -3.75 14.88 10.89
N PHE A 119 -2.63 14.90 11.60
CA PHE A 119 -1.85 13.72 11.85
C PHE A 119 -2.49 12.88 12.97
N PRO A 120 -2.65 11.56 12.79
CA PRO A 120 -3.24 10.72 13.82
C PRO A 120 -2.31 10.52 15.03
N PRO A 121 -2.83 10.02 16.16
CA PRO A 121 -1.99 9.63 17.28
C PRO A 121 -0.99 8.53 16.91
N ILE A 122 0.07 8.40 17.71
CA ILE A 122 1.02 7.30 17.57
C ILE A 122 0.35 6.00 17.96
N TYR A 123 0.20 5.10 16.99
CA TYR A 123 -0.45 3.82 17.23
C TYR A 123 0.49 2.76 17.80
N LYS A 124 -0.10 1.82 18.54
CA LYS A 124 0.53 0.54 18.88
C LYS A 124 -0.13 -0.59 18.11
N GLN A 125 0.53 -1.02 17.04
CA GLN A 125 0.07 -2.10 16.18
C GLN A 125 -0.09 -3.41 16.96
N ARG A 126 -0.93 -4.30 16.43
CA ARG A 126 -0.96 -5.72 16.79
C ARG A 126 -0.58 -6.52 15.56
N TRP A 127 0.13 -7.63 15.75
CA TRP A 127 0.44 -8.56 14.66
C TRP A 127 1.25 -7.92 13.52
N GLY A 128 1.36 -8.60 12.38
CA GLY A 128 2.05 -8.17 11.16
C GLY A 128 1.36 -7.04 10.38
N THR A 129 0.84 -6.02 11.07
CA THR A 129 0.03 -4.94 10.48
C THR A 129 0.80 -3.66 10.16
N CYS A 130 2.13 -3.64 10.33
CA CYS A 130 2.96 -2.43 10.19
C CYS A 130 2.75 -1.69 8.87
N GLY A 131 2.73 -2.40 7.73
CA GLY A 131 2.46 -1.79 6.44
C GLY A 131 1.09 -1.11 6.35
N GLN A 132 0.07 -1.64 7.03
CA GLN A 132 -1.27 -1.03 7.04
C GLN A 132 -1.40 0.10 8.05
N PHE A 133 -0.65 0.06 9.16
CA PHE A 133 -0.55 1.23 10.04
C PHE A 133 0.17 2.38 9.34
N ALA A 134 1.25 2.13 8.61
CA ALA A 134 1.90 3.15 7.80
C ALA A 134 0.96 3.66 6.68
N ALA A 135 0.38 2.76 5.88
CA ALA A 135 -0.41 3.12 4.70
C ALA A 135 -1.77 3.74 5.02
N ILE A 136 -2.55 3.08 5.90
CA ILE A 136 -3.94 3.43 6.18
C ILE A 136 -4.05 4.19 7.50
N GLY A 137 -3.49 3.62 8.58
CA GLY A 137 -3.55 4.23 9.92
C GLY A 137 -2.97 5.64 9.95
N SER A 138 -1.81 5.84 9.33
CA SER A 138 -1.07 7.11 9.28
C SER A 138 -1.34 7.89 8.00
N ILE A 139 -0.86 7.41 6.84
CA ILE A 139 -0.83 8.20 5.59
C ILE A 139 -2.23 8.49 5.08
N PHE A 140 -3.07 7.48 4.91
CA PHE A 140 -4.44 7.69 4.44
C PHE A 140 -5.25 8.58 5.38
N THR A 141 -5.13 8.37 6.69
CA THR A 141 -5.76 9.25 7.69
C THR A 141 -5.28 10.69 7.56
N TYR A 142 -3.98 10.93 7.49
CA TYR A 142 -3.44 12.28 7.36
C TYR A 142 -3.91 12.95 6.07
N GLU A 143 -3.72 12.31 4.92
CA GLU A 143 -4.07 12.88 3.62
C GLU A 143 -5.58 13.13 3.51
N MET A 144 -6.41 12.25 4.06
CA MET A 144 -7.87 12.43 4.04
C MET A 144 -8.32 13.57 4.96
N ASN A 145 -7.69 13.76 6.11
CA ASN A 145 -7.95 14.90 6.98
C ASN A 145 -7.46 16.22 6.40
N VAL A 146 -6.35 16.22 5.66
CA VAL A 146 -5.92 17.38 4.87
C VAL A 146 -6.96 17.71 3.81
N LEU A 147 -7.40 16.72 3.03
CA LEU A 147 -8.42 16.93 1.99
C LEU A 147 -9.75 17.45 2.56
N ASN A 148 -10.19 16.93 3.70
CA ASN A 148 -11.46 17.31 4.32
C ASN A 148 -11.35 18.55 5.22
N GLY A 149 -10.15 19.06 5.51
CA GLY A 149 -9.94 20.15 6.46
C GLY A 149 -10.22 19.79 7.93
N THR A 150 -10.17 18.51 8.28
CA THR A 150 -10.55 17.97 9.60
C THR A 150 -9.32 17.64 10.46
N ALA A 151 -9.53 17.40 11.77
CA ALA A 151 -8.50 16.88 12.66
C ALA A 151 -8.64 15.36 12.82
N ALA A 152 -7.53 14.64 12.99
CA ALA A 152 -7.50 13.18 13.23
C ALA A 152 -7.66 12.83 14.72
N ASP A 153 -8.57 13.51 15.41
CA ASP A 153 -8.77 13.46 16.86
C ASP A 153 -9.87 12.48 17.31
N SER A 154 -10.61 11.87 16.38
CA SER A 154 -11.72 10.96 16.68
C SER A 154 -11.77 9.76 15.72
N ASP A 155 -12.49 8.71 16.09
CA ASP A 155 -12.70 7.55 15.22
C ASP A 155 -13.54 7.90 13.97
N ALA A 156 -14.28 9.01 13.97
CA ALA A 156 -14.98 9.50 12.79
C ALA A 156 -14.05 10.13 11.74
N THR A 157 -12.82 10.46 12.13
CA THR A 157 -11.81 11.10 11.28
C THR A 157 -10.53 10.26 11.16
N ARG A 158 -10.51 9.05 11.71
CA ARG A 158 -9.41 8.09 11.58
C ARG A 158 -9.83 6.91 10.72
N PHE A 159 -8.85 6.21 10.14
CA PHE A 159 -9.09 5.09 9.24
C PHE A 159 -8.42 3.81 9.73
N PRO A 160 -9.11 2.65 9.63
CA PRO A 160 -8.68 1.41 10.24
C PRO A 160 -7.64 0.64 9.42
N ALA A 161 -6.48 0.41 10.02
CA ALA A 161 -5.44 -0.45 9.44
C ALA A 161 -5.91 -1.91 9.29
N HIS A 162 -6.76 -2.40 10.20
CA HIS A 162 -7.24 -3.79 10.15
C HIS A 162 -8.26 -4.06 9.04
N PHE A 163 -8.96 -3.05 8.53
CA PHE A 163 -9.92 -3.23 7.43
C PHE A 163 -9.20 -3.73 6.17
N SER A 164 -8.16 -3.02 5.74
CA SER A 164 -7.36 -3.44 4.58
C SER A 164 -6.54 -4.68 4.91
N TRP A 165 -5.95 -4.79 6.09
CA TRP A 165 -5.14 -5.96 6.46
C TRP A 165 -5.93 -7.28 6.39
N ASN A 166 -7.15 -7.32 6.91
CA ASN A 166 -7.98 -8.54 6.92
C ASN A 166 -8.45 -8.98 5.53
N MET A 167 -8.31 -8.12 4.51
CA MET A 167 -8.61 -8.43 3.12
C MET A 167 -7.44 -9.12 2.39
N MET A 168 -6.23 -9.08 2.94
CA MET A 168 -4.99 -9.54 2.28
C MET A 168 -4.12 -10.47 3.13
N ASN A 169 -4.44 -10.62 4.42
CA ASN A 169 -3.63 -11.38 5.39
C ASN A 169 -3.90 -12.88 5.39
N ARG A 170 -4.71 -13.40 4.47
CA ARG A 170 -5.06 -14.84 4.42
C ARG A 170 -5.74 -15.37 5.68
N ALA A 171 -6.33 -14.48 6.49
CA ALA A 171 -6.80 -14.78 7.84
C ALA A 171 -5.70 -15.27 8.81
N GLU A 172 -4.44 -14.91 8.54
CA GLU A 172 -3.27 -15.26 9.34
C GLU A 172 -2.55 -14.02 9.89
N ASN A 173 -1.69 -14.23 10.88
CA ASN A 173 -0.76 -13.20 11.34
C ASN A 173 0.45 -13.08 10.37
N VAL A 174 0.22 -12.45 9.22
CA VAL A 174 1.26 -12.23 8.21
C VAL A 174 1.46 -10.75 7.90
N GLY A 175 2.71 -10.43 7.54
CA GLY A 175 3.11 -9.10 7.11
C GLY A 175 2.46 -8.69 5.79
N SER A 176 2.28 -7.39 5.61
CA SER A 176 1.79 -6.79 4.37
C SER A 176 2.57 -5.50 4.08
N GLU A 177 2.68 -5.17 2.78
CA GLU A 177 3.30 -3.95 2.32
C GLU A 177 2.27 -2.80 2.22
N ALA A 178 2.75 -1.57 2.26
CA ALA A 178 1.88 -0.39 2.26
C ALA A 178 0.99 -0.28 1.01
N TYR A 179 1.52 -0.64 -0.17
CA TYR A 179 0.74 -0.60 -1.42
C TYR A 179 -0.50 -1.50 -1.38
N HIS A 180 -0.48 -2.60 -0.63
CA HIS A 180 -1.65 -3.46 -0.55
C HIS A 180 -2.85 -2.70 0.04
N GLY A 181 -2.60 -1.88 1.07
CA GLY A 181 -3.64 -1.04 1.68
C GLY A 181 -4.17 0.00 0.72
N TRP A 182 -3.28 0.65 -0.02
CA TRP A 182 -3.66 1.63 -1.04
C TRP A 182 -4.44 1.00 -2.19
N GLU A 183 -4.16 -0.25 -2.55
CA GLU A 183 -4.92 -0.97 -3.58
C GLU A 183 -6.33 -1.35 -3.12
N VAL A 184 -6.49 -1.72 -1.84
CA VAL A 184 -7.82 -1.85 -1.21
C VAL A 184 -8.54 -0.51 -1.24
N ALA A 185 -7.89 0.55 -0.78
CA ALA A 185 -8.47 1.90 -0.74
C ALA A 185 -8.83 2.45 -2.13
N LYS A 186 -8.11 2.04 -3.18
CA LYS A 186 -8.38 2.46 -4.57
C LYS A 186 -9.60 1.75 -5.17
N ARG A 187 -9.77 0.45 -4.88
CA ARG A 187 -10.82 -0.39 -5.48
C ARG A 187 -12.12 -0.43 -4.70
N ILE A 188 -12.02 -0.43 -3.38
CA ILE A 188 -13.17 -0.53 -2.47
C ILE A 188 -13.32 0.77 -1.70
N GLY A 189 -12.20 1.31 -1.24
CA GLY A 189 -12.16 2.42 -0.28
C GLY A 189 -11.99 1.92 1.15
N ILE A 190 -11.98 2.84 2.11
CA ILE A 190 -11.73 2.55 3.53
C ILE A 190 -12.79 3.25 4.39
N PRO A 191 -13.54 2.52 5.24
CA PRO A 191 -14.53 3.16 6.11
C PRO A 191 -13.84 3.95 7.21
N THR A 192 -14.59 4.80 7.93
CA THR A 192 -14.05 5.41 9.14
C THR A 192 -13.83 4.36 10.23
N ALA A 193 -12.91 4.61 11.14
CA ALA A 193 -12.71 3.74 12.31
C ALA A 193 -14.01 3.64 13.12
N LYS A 194 -14.83 4.69 13.17
CA LYS A 194 -16.13 4.69 13.83
C LYS A 194 -17.06 3.64 13.25
N SER A 195 -17.19 3.57 11.92
CA SER A 195 -18.07 2.59 11.27
C SER A 195 -17.50 1.17 11.31
N TYR A 196 -16.18 1.03 11.28
CA TYR A 196 -15.52 -0.27 11.34
C TYR A 196 -15.46 -0.88 12.76
N GLY A 197 -15.53 -0.04 13.80
CA GLY A 197 -15.42 -0.48 15.20
C GLY A 197 -14.02 -0.28 15.82
N GLY A 198 -13.24 0.66 15.31
CA GLY A 198 -11.92 1.07 15.81
C GLY A 198 -10.83 0.99 14.75
N VAL A 199 -9.65 1.58 15.01
CA VAL A 199 -8.52 1.54 14.06
C VAL A 199 -7.95 0.11 13.89
N ARG A 200 -8.12 -0.71 14.92
CA ARG A 200 -7.71 -2.11 14.99
C ARG A 200 -8.78 -2.94 15.68
N LEU A 201 -8.82 -4.22 15.35
CA LEU A 201 -9.69 -5.23 15.97
C LEU A 201 -8.88 -6.22 16.82
N ASP A 202 -9.60 -6.97 17.65
CA ASP A 202 -9.04 -8.03 18.49
C ASP A 202 -9.08 -9.42 17.85
N LYS A 203 -9.47 -9.50 16.57
CA LYS A 203 -9.49 -10.73 15.77
C LYS A 203 -8.78 -10.55 14.42
N ILE A 204 -8.22 -11.65 13.92
CA ILE A 204 -7.58 -11.75 12.60
C ILE A 204 -8.57 -12.31 11.60
N GLY A 205 -8.56 -11.76 10.37
CA GLY A 205 -9.28 -12.34 9.25
C GLY A 205 -10.79 -12.05 9.24
N VAL A 206 -11.28 -11.09 10.02
CA VAL A 206 -12.71 -10.74 10.04
C VAL A 206 -13.03 -9.70 8.99
N TRP A 207 -14.07 -9.95 8.21
CA TRP A 207 -14.63 -8.98 7.26
C TRP A 207 -15.85 -8.28 7.86
N PRO A 208 -16.05 -6.98 7.55
CA PRO A 208 -17.13 -6.23 8.17
C PRO A 208 -18.50 -6.69 7.66
N ASN A 209 -19.41 -6.94 8.60
CA ASN A 209 -20.81 -7.24 8.34
C ASN A 209 -21.64 -5.96 8.44
N GLY A 210 -22.18 -5.50 7.31
CA GLY A 210 -23.08 -4.35 7.26
C GLY A 210 -22.86 -3.52 6.01
N TYR A 211 -23.88 -3.46 5.14
CA TYR A 211 -23.81 -2.72 3.88
C TYR A 211 -23.31 -1.26 4.04
N GLN A 212 -23.72 -0.59 5.13
CA GLN A 212 -23.36 0.82 5.35
C GLN A 212 -21.87 1.04 5.56
N ILE A 213 -21.15 0.05 6.11
CA ILE A 213 -19.69 0.13 6.29
C ILE A 213 -19.02 0.14 4.92
N TRP A 214 -19.42 -0.77 4.03
CA TRP A 214 -18.90 -0.85 2.67
C TRP A 214 -19.30 0.35 1.82
N ARG A 215 -20.54 0.84 1.98
CA ARG A 215 -21.00 2.05 1.30
C ARG A 215 -20.21 3.28 1.74
N GLU A 216 -19.95 3.45 3.04
CA GLU A 216 -19.10 4.52 3.54
C GLU A 216 -17.66 4.37 3.03
N ALA A 217 -17.12 3.14 3.01
CA ALA A 217 -15.77 2.88 2.53
C ALA A 217 -15.55 3.45 1.13
N MET A 218 -16.52 3.27 0.22
CA MET A 218 -16.46 3.82 -1.14
C MET A 218 -16.23 5.33 -1.20
N GLU A 219 -16.58 6.08 -0.14
CA GLU A 219 -16.44 7.52 -0.06
C GLU A 219 -15.03 8.04 0.13
N TYR A 220 -14.16 7.19 0.64
CA TYR A 220 -12.80 7.52 1.02
C TYR A 220 -11.87 6.61 0.21
N ARG A 221 -11.27 7.16 -0.85
CA ARG A 221 -10.43 6.38 -1.77
C ARG A 221 -9.03 6.93 -1.93
N VAL A 222 -8.13 6.06 -2.37
CA VAL A 222 -6.87 6.46 -2.98
C VAL A 222 -7.11 6.71 -4.48
N SER A 223 -6.76 7.88 -4.99
CA SER A 223 -6.78 8.18 -6.42
C SER A 223 -5.52 7.62 -7.11
N GLY A 224 -4.37 7.72 -6.45
CA GLY A 224 -3.13 7.10 -6.90
C GLY A 224 -2.08 7.02 -5.80
N TYR A 225 -1.05 6.22 -6.03
CA TYR A 225 0.09 6.12 -5.13
C TYR A 225 1.37 5.86 -5.93
N ARG A 226 2.52 6.19 -5.37
CA ARG A 226 3.82 6.03 -6.03
C ARG A 226 4.92 5.80 -5.00
N TYR A 227 5.95 5.07 -5.43
CA TYR A 227 7.22 4.98 -4.74
C TYR A 227 8.27 5.70 -5.56
N SER A 228 9.01 6.60 -4.94
CA SER A 228 10.11 7.33 -5.57
C SER A 228 11.41 7.00 -4.86
N PRO A 229 12.52 6.84 -5.61
CA PRO A 229 13.83 6.65 -5.00
C PRO A 229 14.22 7.90 -4.20
N ALA A 230 15.03 7.71 -3.15
CA ALA A 230 15.58 8.76 -2.31
C ALA A 230 17.08 8.54 -2.06
N ASN A 231 17.81 8.19 -3.13
CA ASN A 231 19.21 7.79 -3.10
C ASN A 231 20.22 8.87 -3.53
N THR A 232 19.75 10.01 -4.04
CA THR A 232 20.59 11.16 -4.40
C THR A 232 20.16 12.41 -3.64
N VAL A 233 21.04 13.42 -3.61
CA VAL A 233 20.74 14.73 -3.01
C VAL A 233 19.54 15.39 -3.71
N ASP A 234 19.42 15.26 -5.04
CA ASP A 234 18.27 15.80 -5.78
C ASP A 234 16.95 15.13 -5.38
N GLN A 235 16.95 13.81 -5.22
CA GLN A 235 15.78 13.06 -4.79
C GLN A 235 15.41 13.34 -3.32
N LEU A 236 16.42 13.49 -2.45
CA LEU A 236 16.22 13.96 -1.07
C LEU A 236 15.56 15.34 -1.07
N ASN A 237 16.04 16.28 -1.88
CA ASN A 237 15.47 17.63 -1.93
C ASN A 237 14.05 17.64 -2.48
N GLU A 238 13.73 16.74 -3.39
CA GLU A 238 12.36 16.51 -3.84
C GLU A 238 11.46 15.94 -2.73
N ALA A 239 11.97 14.99 -1.96
CA ALA A 239 11.26 14.47 -0.79
C ALA A 239 11.03 15.57 0.27
N ARG A 240 12.04 16.41 0.53
CA ARG A 240 11.93 17.58 1.41
C ARG A 240 10.86 18.56 0.92
N GLY A 241 10.81 18.85 -0.37
CA GLY A 241 9.75 19.68 -0.95
C GLY A 241 8.35 19.06 -0.82
N TRP A 242 8.21 17.73 -0.98
CA TRP A 242 6.93 17.05 -0.72
C TRP A 242 6.51 17.16 0.74
N LEU A 243 7.44 16.90 1.67
CA LEU A 243 7.23 17.00 3.12
C LEU A 243 6.89 18.42 3.56
N PHE A 244 7.39 19.44 2.88
CA PHE A 244 7.11 20.84 3.19
C PHE A 244 5.76 21.30 2.64
N ASP A 245 5.53 21.15 1.33
CA ASP A 245 4.39 21.78 0.64
C ASP A 245 3.87 20.98 -0.55
N ARG A 246 4.09 19.66 -0.58
CA ARG A 246 3.70 18.79 -1.69
C ARG A 246 4.28 19.22 -3.04
N ASN A 247 5.47 19.83 -3.05
CA ASN A 247 6.13 20.34 -4.26
C ASN A 247 5.29 21.35 -5.05
N GLN A 248 4.52 22.17 -4.34
CA GLN A 248 3.73 23.22 -4.96
C GLN A 248 4.62 24.31 -5.58
N LYS A 249 4.21 24.84 -6.74
CA LYS A 249 4.93 25.91 -7.46
C LYS A 249 4.93 27.25 -6.71
N LYS A 250 3.95 27.44 -5.81
CA LYS A 250 3.81 28.63 -4.97
C LYS A 250 3.47 28.17 -3.57
N VAL A 251 4.19 28.70 -2.58
CA VAL A 251 3.89 28.47 -1.17
C VAL A 251 2.59 29.20 -0.83
N GLU A 252 1.54 28.46 -0.49
CA GLU A 252 0.32 29.05 0.07
C GLU A 252 0.61 29.64 1.46
N LYS A 253 -0.28 30.51 1.98
CA LYS A 253 -0.08 31.18 3.29
C LYS A 253 0.16 30.20 4.45
N GLU A 254 -0.38 28.99 4.37
CA GLU A 254 -0.04 27.86 5.23
C GLU A 254 0.35 26.67 4.35
N ALA A 255 1.66 26.48 4.15
CA ALA A 255 2.16 25.30 3.46
C ALA A 255 1.72 24.05 4.24
N ILE A 256 1.12 23.08 3.57
CA ILE A 256 0.84 21.76 4.13
C ILE A 256 1.54 20.75 3.22
N GLY A 257 2.49 20.02 3.79
CA GLY A 257 3.19 18.95 3.08
C GLY A 257 2.52 17.60 3.22
N GLY A 258 2.95 16.67 2.37
CA GLY A 258 2.56 15.27 2.47
C GLY A 258 3.49 14.49 3.40
N ILE A 259 3.22 13.20 3.55
CA ILE A 259 4.06 12.26 4.30
C ILE A 259 4.35 11.00 3.49
N PHE A 260 5.32 10.19 3.94
CA PHE A 260 5.79 9.03 3.18
C PHE A 260 5.73 7.73 4.00
N ALA A 261 5.50 6.62 3.32
CA ALA A 261 5.75 5.27 3.79
C ALA A 261 7.22 4.91 3.51
N LEU A 262 7.84 4.27 4.49
CA LEU A 262 9.17 3.72 4.42
C LEU A 262 9.12 2.23 4.72
N ASP A 263 10.09 1.50 4.18
CA ASP A 263 10.30 0.09 4.47
C ASP A 263 11.64 -0.09 5.16
N GLY A 264 11.63 -0.07 6.50
CA GLY A 264 12.86 -0.18 7.29
C GLY A 264 13.19 -1.62 7.66
N ARG A 265 14.48 -1.92 7.77
CA ARG A 265 14.95 -3.20 8.31
C ARG A 265 15.20 -3.06 9.81
N MET A 266 14.49 -3.85 10.62
CA MET A 266 14.36 -3.60 12.07
C MET A 266 15.00 -4.67 12.98
N GLY A 267 15.81 -5.59 12.43
CA GLY A 267 16.56 -6.53 13.27
C GLY A 267 17.78 -5.85 13.89
N GLU A 268 18.06 -6.19 15.15
CA GLU A 268 19.25 -5.73 15.88
C GLU A 268 19.41 -4.19 15.98
N LEU A 269 18.29 -3.47 16.09
CA LEU A 269 18.25 -1.99 16.14
C LEU A 269 19.20 -1.35 17.16
N LYS A 270 19.46 -2.01 18.30
CA LYS A 270 20.41 -1.51 19.31
C LYS A 270 21.83 -1.27 18.76
N LYS A 271 22.22 -1.94 17.67
CA LYS A 271 23.53 -1.75 17.02
C LYS A 271 23.61 -0.46 16.19
N VAL A 272 22.46 0.13 15.85
CA VAL A 272 22.35 1.25 14.89
C VAL A 272 21.61 2.45 15.47
N THR A 273 20.85 2.26 16.55
CA THR A 273 20.35 3.34 17.40
C THR A 273 21.50 3.95 18.19
N LYS A 274 21.65 5.25 18.06
CA LYS A 274 22.56 6.08 18.84
C LYS A 274 21.76 7.16 19.54
N THR A 275 22.21 7.59 20.71
CA THR A 275 21.66 8.77 21.38
C THR A 275 22.55 9.94 21.01
N ILE A 276 21.94 11.05 20.59
CA ILE A 276 22.68 12.24 20.20
C ILE A 276 23.41 12.80 21.43
N PRO A 277 24.74 13.03 21.38
CA PRO A 277 25.52 13.47 22.53
C PRO A 277 25.07 14.82 23.11
N GLU A 278 25.35 15.04 24.39
CA GLU A 278 25.20 16.37 24.98
C GLU A 278 26.06 17.41 24.25
N GLY A 279 25.50 18.60 24.04
CA GLY A 279 26.17 19.70 23.31
C GLY A 279 25.86 19.74 21.82
N ASP A 280 25.36 18.63 21.24
CA ASP A 280 24.91 18.59 19.85
C ASP A 280 23.44 19.01 19.71
N TYR A 281 23.04 19.36 18.48
CA TYR A 281 21.64 19.67 18.17
C TYR A 281 20.77 18.41 18.32
N ALA A 282 19.65 18.53 19.03
CA ALA A 282 18.77 17.42 19.43
C ALA A 282 19.40 16.41 20.40
N ALA A 283 20.36 16.87 21.22
CA ALA A 283 20.95 16.07 22.32
C ALA A 283 19.89 15.32 23.14
N GLY A 284 20.15 14.03 23.39
CA GLY A 284 19.26 13.14 24.14
C GLY A 284 18.24 12.39 23.29
N ASP A 285 17.92 12.86 22.07
CA ASP A 285 17.07 12.12 21.15
C ASP A 285 17.83 10.93 20.54
N ASP A 286 17.09 9.89 20.13
CA ASP A 286 17.65 8.77 19.40
C ASP A 286 17.74 9.06 17.89
N VAL A 287 18.79 8.56 17.27
CA VAL A 287 19.01 8.57 15.82
C VAL A 287 19.41 7.19 15.31
N TRP A 288 18.82 6.79 14.19
CA TRP A 288 19.26 5.67 13.37
C TRP A 288 20.26 6.16 12.34
N VAL A 289 21.50 5.69 12.47
CA VAL A 289 22.59 6.03 11.54
C VAL A 289 22.65 5.11 10.32
N ARG A 290 21.91 4.00 10.35
CA ARG A 290 21.72 3.04 9.25
C ARG A 290 20.52 2.14 9.56
N TRP A 291 20.07 1.34 8.59
CA TRP A 291 19.07 0.30 8.88
C TRP A 291 19.65 -0.80 9.77
N GLY A 292 18.76 -1.52 10.46
CA GLY A 292 19.14 -2.70 11.24
C GLY A 292 19.82 -3.76 10.36
N PRO A 293 20.91 -4.41 10.81
CA PRO A 293 21.71 -5.30 9.96
C PRO A 293 21.02 -6.64 9.60
N SER A 294 19.92 -6.98 10.27
CA SER A 294 19.19 -8.25 10.08
C SER A 294 17.68 -8.06 10.15
N GLY A 295 16.92 -9.13 9.96
CA GLY A 295 15.45 -9.10 10.03
C GLY A 295 14.76 -8.76 8.71
N TYR A 296 13.43 -8.66 8.80
CA TYR A 296 12.50 -8.43 7.69
C TYR A 296 12.12 -6.93 7.58
N GLY A 297 11.42 -6.59 6.50
CA GLY A 297 10.90 -5.24 6.29
C GLY A 297 9.80 -4.88 7.28
N HIS A 298 9.75 -3.60 7.62
CA HIS A 298 8.80 -3.02 8.56
C HIS A 298 8.30 -1.67 8.04
N GLY A 299 6.99 -1.56 7.87
CA GLY A 299 6.34 -0.33 7.43
C GLY A 299 6.36 0.74 8.53
N ILE A 300 6.98 1.88 8.22
CA ILE A 300 7.02 3.08 9.10
C ILE A 300 6.65 4.32 8.29
N THR A 301 6.45 5.46 8.96
CA THR A 301 6.01 6.69 8.31
C THR A 301 7.07 7.78 8.48
N CYS A 302 7.60 8.33 7.38
CA CYS A 302 8.37 9.56 7.39
C CYS A 302 7.41 10.75 7.37
N VAL A 303 7.47 11.56 8.43
CA VAL A 303 6.55 12.67 8.69
C VAL A 303 7.19 14.03 8.51
N GLY A 304 8.50 14.08 8.26
CA GLY A 304 9.23 15.32 8.25
C GLY A 304 10.73 15.12 8.08
N TYR A 305 11.47 16.19 8.28
CA TYR A 305 12.91 16.22 8.22
C TYR A 305 13.48 17.34 9.10
N ASP A 306 14.74 17.20 9.51
CA ASP A 306 15.51 18.22 10.23
C ASP A 306 16.97 18.17 9.75
N ASP A 307 17.38 19.21 9.03
CA ASP A 307 18.71 19.29 8.40
C ASP A 307 19.84 19.58 9.41
N GLN A 308 19.51 19.91 10.66
CA GLN A 308 20.50 20.22 11.69
C GLN A 308 20.92 19.00 12.52
N VAL A 309 20.07 17.98 12.59
CA VAL A 309 20.38 16.71 13.27
C VAL A 309 21.59 16.07 12.62
N GLY A 310 22.51 15.56 13.41
CA GLY A 310 23.65 14.80 12.91
C GLY A 310 24.25 13.91 13.96
N TYR A 311 25.11 13.00 13.52
CA TYR A 311 25.84 12.10 14.39
C TYR A 311 27.18 11.77 13.76
N ASP A 312 28.27 11.85 14.52
CA ASP A 312 29.62 11.47 14.08
C ASP A 312 29.68 9.94 13.90
N VAL A 313 29.52 9.49 12.66
CA VAL A 313 29.40 8.06 12.31
C VAL A 313 30.78 7.41 12.30
N ASN A 314 31.82 8.14 11.88
CA ASN A 314 33.18 7.61 11.76
C ASN A 314 34.00 7.71 13.06
N GLY A 315 33.55 8.50 14.03
CA GLY A 315 34.18 8.70 15.34
C GLY A 315 35.40 9.65 15.33
N ASP A 316 35.51 10.54 14.34
CA ASP A 316 36.64 11.47 14.20
C ASP A 316 36.49 12.79 14.98
N GLY A 317 35.34 12.97 15.65
CA GLY A 317 34.99 14.14 16.43
C GLY A 317 34.35 15.26 15.61
N LYS A 318 33.99 15.04 14.34
CA LYS A 318 33.30 16.00 13.48
C LYS A 318 32.06 15.37 12.86
N ILE A 319 31.14 16.24 12.44
CA ILE A 319 29.93 15.85 11.71
C ILE A 319 29.99 16.56 10.36
N THR A 320 30.22 15.80 9.30
CA THR A 320 30.54 16.32 7.97
C THR A 320 29.63 15.77 6.88
N ASN A 321 29.52 16.52 5.77
CA ASN A 321 28.81 16.11 4.55
C ASN A 321 29.71 16.26 3.30
N ASP A 322 30.98 16.62 3.51
CA ASP A 322 31.97 17.01 2.49
C ASP A 322 33.21 16.10 2.48
N ILE A 323 33.22 15.05 3.30
CA ILE A 323 34.29 14.05 3.39
C ILE A 323 33.79 12.73 2.78
N ASP A 324 34.64 12.07 1.98
CA ASP A 324 34.39 10.71 1.49
C ASP A 324 34.66 9.72 2.65
N LEU A 325 33.59 9.27 3.31
CA LEU A 325 33.68 8.42 4.49
C LEU A 325 33.91 6.95 4.14
N ASN A 326 33.48 6.55 2.95
CA ASN A 326 33.53 5.15 2.53
C ASN A 326 34.75 4.82 1.64
N ASN A 327 35.54 5.84 1.27
CA ASN A 327 36.74 5.78 0.43
C ASN A 327 36.49 5.26 -0.99
N ASP A 328 35.34 5.55 -1.58
CA ASP A 328 35.01 5.21 -2.98
C ASP A 328 35.48 6.27 -4.00
N GLY A 329 36.08 7.37 -3.52
CA GLY A 329 36.59 8.47 -4.32
C GLY A 329 35.55 9.53 -4.66
N LYS A 330 34.35 9.48 -4.06
CA LYS A 330 33.26 10.45 -4.28
C LYS A 330 32.65 10.87 -2.95
N VAL A 331 32.16 12.11 -2.89
CA VAL A 331 31.32 12.58 -1.77
C VAL A 331 29.87 12.55 -2.24
N THR A 332 29.09 11.66 -1.65
CA THR A 332 27.69 11.39 -2.01
C THR A 332 26.78 11.49 -0.79
N LEU A 333 25.47 11.24 -0.97
CA LEU A 333 24.54 11.18 0.16
C LEU A 333 24.88 10.05 1.15
N ALA A 334 25.63 9.03 0.73
CA ALA A 334 26.08 7.94 1.61
C ALA A 334 27.06 8.44 2.68
N ASP A 335 27.75 9.54 2.42
CA ASP A 335 28.82 10.08 3.25
C ASP A 335 28.33 11.19 4.21
N TRP A 336 27.04 11.49 4.20
CA TRP A 336 26.46 12.53 5.04
C TRP A 336 26.24 12.05 6.47
N GLU A 337 26.78 12.81 7.42
CA GLU A 337 26.57 12.64 8.86
C GLU A 337 25.53 13.64 9.41
N ARG A 338 25.18 14.66 8.62
CA ARG A 338 24.21 15.71 8.97
C ARG A 338 22.99 15.68 8.05
N GLY A 339 21.83 15.76 8.69
CA GLY A 339 20.50 15.78 8.13
C GLY A 339 19.77 14.46 8.36
N ALA A 340 18.53 14.53 8.85
CA ALA A 340 17.74 13.35 9.16
C ALA A 340 16.26 13.51 8.78
N TYR A 341 15.63 12.40 8.39
CA TYR A 341 14.19 12.27 8.36
C TYR A 341 13.64 12.12 9.78
N ILE A 342 12.43 12.62 10.01
CA ILE A 342 11.65 12.35 11.22
C ILE A 342 10.72 11.18 10.91
N VAL A 343 10.86 10.09 11.65
CA VAL A 343 10.14 8.84 11.39
C VAL A 343 9.27 8.47 12.59
N VAL A 344 8.00 8.17 12.31
CA VAL A 344 7.02 7.64 13.27
C VAL A 344 6.90 6.14 13.09
N ASN A 345 6.94 5.41 14.21
CA ASN A 345 6.75 3.97 14.26
C ASN A 345 5.39 3.61 14.88
N SER A 346 4.85 2.45 14.54
CA SER A 346 3.59 1.93 15.08
C SER A 346 3.78 1.00 16.29
N TRP A 347 4.77 1.29 17.14
CA TRP A 347 5.08 0.53 18.36
C TRP A 347 4.62 1.22 19.66
N GLY A 348 3.90 2.33 19.54
CA GLY A 348 3.36 3.13 20.64
C GLY A 348 4.28 4.27 21.07
N GLU A 349 3.72 5.21 21.82
CA GLU A 349 4.37 6.47 22.23
C GLU A 349 5.63 6.26 23.09
N ASN A 350 5.69 5.18 23.86
CA ASN A 350 6.84 4.86 24.71
C ASN A 350 8.04 4.27 23.95
N TRP A 351 7.92 4.09 22.63
CA TRP A 351 9.04 3.62 21.83
C TRP A 351 9.91 4.81 21.41
N SER A 352 11.19 4.77 21.78
CA SER A 352 12.13 5.88 21.58
C SER A 352 11.57 7.19 22.14
N THR A 353 11.57 8.29 21.39
CA THR A 353 11.10 9.60 21.84
C THR A 353 9.71 9.88 21.27
N ASP A 354 8.66 9.72 22.07
CA ASP A 354 7.25 9.92 21.68
C ASP A 354 6.84 9.14 20.41
N GLY A 355 7.31 7.89 20.29
CA GLY A 355 7.06 7.05 19.12
C GLY A 355 7.80 7.46 17.85
N LYS A 356 8.72 8.43 17.97
CA LYS A 356 9.50 9.00 16.88
C LYS A 356 10.99 8.71 17.04
N ILE A 357 11.68 8.72 15.92
CA ILE A 357 13.14 8.63 15.85
C ILE A 357 13.66 9.45 14.66
N PHE A 358 14.88 9.94 14.75
CA PHE A 358 15.58 10.48 13.59
C PHE A 358 16.20 9.35 12.76
N LEU A 359 16.13 9.45 11.44
CA LEU A 359 16.80 8.55 10.51
C LEU A 359 17.73 9.39 9.63
N LEU A 360 19.05 9.22 9.76
CA LEU A 360 20.00 9.97 8.93
C LEU A 360 19.69 9.78 7.45
N TYR A 361 19.86 10.83 6.64
CA TYR A 361 19.61 10.73 5.20
C TYR A 361 20.48 9.65 4.53
N SER A 362 21.73 9.50 4.99
CA SER A 362 22.67 8.47 4.53
C SER A 362 22.20 7.04 4.80
N ALA A 363 21.34 6.81 5.79
CA ALA A 363 20.76 5.50 6.05
C ALA A 363 19.90 4.99 4.88
N MET A 364 19.37 5.89 4.04
CA MET A 364 18.64 5.54 2.81
C MET A 364 19.55 5.01 1.70
N ILE A 365 20.89 5.06 1.86
CA ILE A 365 21.87 4.57 0.89
C ILE A 365 22.48 3.24 1.35
N ASP A 366 21.72 2.44 2.10
CA ASP A 366 22.19 1.14 2.57
C ASP A 366 22.17 0.09 1.43
N PRO A 367 23.33 -0.40 0.96
CA PRO A 367 23.38 -1.38 -0.13
C PRO A 367 22.79 -2.73 0.28
N THR A 368 22.69 -3.01 1.58
CA THR A 368 22.17 -4.27 2.13
C THR A 368 20.64 -4.28 2.24
N TRP A 369 19.99 -3.13 2.09
CA TRP A 369 18.54 -3.00 2.22
C TRP A 369 17.91 -2.10 1.14
N LYS A 370 17.95 -2.57 -0.11
CA LYS A 370 17.41 -1.83 -1.27
C LYS A 370 15.96 -1.37 -1.14
N ARG A 371 15.13 -2.04 -0.33
CA ARG A 371 13.73 -1.64 -0.06
C ARG A 371 13.65 -0.32 0.70
N GLY A 372 14.64 -0.03 1.55
CA GLY A 372 14.70 1.18 2.35
C GLY A 372 14.97 2.46 1.56
N ASN A 373 15.37 2.35 0.28
CA ASN A 373 15.79 3.48 -0.54
C ASN A 373 14.61 4.19 -1.24
N TYR A 374 13.37 3.80 -0.92
CA TYR A 374 12.16 4.29 -1.59
C TYR A 374 11.19 4.93 -0.59
N LEU A 375 10.60 6.03 -1.02
CA LEU A 375 9.54 6.75 -0.31
C LEU A 375 8.20 6.53 -1.00
N GLY A 376 7.27 5.87 -0.33
CA GLY A 376 5.92 5.64 -0.82
C GLY A 376 4.97 6.76 -0.43
N ARG A 377 4.16 7.28 -1.35
CA ARG A 377 3.11 8.28 -1.06
C ARG A 377 1.80 7.92 -1.73
N ALA A 378 0.70 8.45 -1.20
CA ALA A 378 -0.63 8.29 -1.76
C ALA A 378 -1.32 9.64 -1.91
N GLU A 379 -2.11 9.78 -2.97
CA GLU A 379 -3.10 10.82 -3.14
C GLU A 379 -4.48 10.23 -2.89
N VAL A 380 -5.30 10.98 -2.15
CA VAL A 380 -6.65 10.56 -1.77
C VAL A 380 -7.71 11.38 -2.49
N THR A 381 -8.92 10.83 -2.58
CA THR A 381 -10.08 11.51 -3.15
C THR A 381 -11.35 11.12 -2.40
N ARG A 382 -12.31 12.05 -2.40
CA ARG A 382 -13.70 11.75 -2.08
C ARG A 382 -14.42 11.21 -3.32
N TYR A 383 -15.32 10.26 -3.13
CA TYR A 383 -16.05 9.62 -4.22
C TYR A 383 -17.47 9.21 -3.79
N LEU A 384 -18.52 9.69 -4.46
CA LEU A 384 -19.89 9.30 -4.12
C LEU A 384 -20.44 8.34 -5.18
N PRO A 385 -20.61 7.03 -4.89
CA PRO A 385 -21.18 6.09 -5.83
C PRO A 385 -22.64 6.46 -6.13
N ARG A 386 -23.05 6.30 -7.39
CA ARG A 386 -24.42 6.52 -7.88
C ARG A 386 -25.27 5.26 -7.85
N ARG A 387 -24.60 4.12 -7.97
CA ARG A 387 -25.19 2.79 -8.04
C ARG A 387 -24.31 1.84 -7.27
N THR A 388 -24.91 1.04 -6.40
CA THR A 388 -24.20 0.00 -5.67
C THR A 388 -25.03 -1.27 -5.62
N LEU A 389 -24.37 -2.41 -5.55
CA LEU A 389 -24.97 -3.68 -5.18
C LEU A 389 -24.89 -3.84 -3.66
N ARG A 390 -26.02 -4.15 -3.02
CA ARG A 390 -26.09 -4.67 -1.65
C ARG A 390 -26.26 -6.18 -1.74
N LEU A 391 -25.43 -6.92 -1.03
CA LEU A 391 -25.49 -8.37 -0.97
C LEU A 391 -25.50 -8.82 0.48
N LYS A 392 -26.25 -9.88 0.78
CA LYS A 392 -26.12 -10.66 2.01
C LYS A 392 -25.84 -12.10 1.63
N LEU A 393 -24.68 -12.62 2.00
CA LEU A 393 -24.27 -13.97 1.64
C LEU A 393 -23.44 -14.64 2.73
N ASP A 394 -23.47 -15.96 2.76
CA ASP A 394 -22.43 -16.79 3.37
C ASP A 394 -21.72 -17.60 2.29
N CYS A 395 -20.46 -17.95 2.57
CA CYS A 395 -19.65 -18.87 1.78
C CYS A 395 -18.69 -19.57 2.72
N SER A 396 -18.52 -20.88 2.56
CA SER A 396 -17.63 -21.70 3.39
C SER A 396 -16.15 -21.37 3.19
N ASP A 397 -15.79 -20.86 2.01
CA ASP A 397 -14.44 -20.39 1.67
C ASP A 397 -14.50 -19.10 0.86
N ARG A 398 -14.01 -18.00 1.42
CA ARG A 398 -13.98 -16.69 0.76
C ARG A 398 -12.91 -16.54 -0.33
N THR A 399 -11.88 -17.37 -0.31
CA THR A 399 -10.85 -17.37 -1.37
C THR A 399 -11.42 -17.96 -2.65
N ASP A 400 -12.32 -18.93 -2.51
CA ASP A 400 -12.81 -19.69 -3.65
C ASP A 400 -14.11 -19.17 -4.24
N ILE A 401 -14.73 -18.15 -3.64
CA ILE A 401 -15.87 -17.48 -4.26
C ILE A 401 -15.48 -16.88 -5.62
N ARG A 402 -16.37 -17.02 -6.61
CA ARG A 402 -16.25 -16.40 -7.93
C ARG A 402 -17.54 -15.65 -8.23
N MET A 403 -17.40 -14.35 -8.49
CA MET A 403 -18.50 -13.43 -8.70
C MET A 403 -18.30 -12.64 -9.97
N THR A 404 -19.30 -12.64 -10.86
CA THR A 404 -19.35 -11.77 -12.03
C THR A 404 -20.61 -10.91 -11.98
N ILE A 405 -20.47 -9.63 -12.24
CA ILE A 405 -21.58 -8.68 -12.32
C ILE A 405 -21.61 -8.08 -13.72
N GLY A 406 -22.75 -8.22 -14.38
CA GLY A 406 -22.97 -7.76 -15.74
C GLY A 406 -24.13 -6.77 -15.85
N ILE A 407 -24.12 -5.97 -16.93
CA ILE A 407 -25.19 -5.05 -17.29
C ILE A 407 -25.43 -5.03 -18.80
N ALA A 408 -26.68 -4.86 -19.22
CA ALA A 408 -27.08 -4.65 -20.60
C ALA A 408 -28.09 -3.49 -20.72
N SER A 409 -28.04 -2.77 -21.84
CA SER A 409 -28.89 -1.61 -22.12
C SER A 409 -30.30 -2.01 -22.54
N ASP A 410 -30.43 -3.22 -23.07
CA ASP A 410 -31.70 -3.86 -23.39
C ASP A 410 -32.26 -4.60 -22.14
N LYS A 411 -33.47 -4.22 -21.73
CA LYS A 411 -34.16 -4.84 -20.59
C LYS A 411 -34.53 -6.31 -20.84
N ASP A 412 -34.62 -6.72 -22.10
CA ASP A 412 -34.98 -8.07 -22.52
C ASP A 412 -33.72 -8.90 -22.87
N ALA A 413 -32.52 -8.36 -22.68
CA ALA A 413 -31.25 -9.05 -22.93
C ALA A 413 -31.14 -10.36 -22.14
N SER A 414 -30.53 -11.38 -22.75
CA SER A 414 -30.23 -12.67 -22.11
C SER A 414 -28.78 -12.78 -21.61
N ALA A 415 -27.94 -11.79 -21.90
CA ALA A 415 -26.52 -11.75 -21.52
C ALA A 415 -26.06 -10.29 -21.33
N PRO A 416 -25.01 -10.04 -20.54
CA PRO A 416 -24.48 -8.70 -20.32
C PRO A 416 -23.74 -8.15 -21.56
N GLU A 417 -23.82 -6.84 -21.77
CA GLU A 417 -23.00 -6.08 -22.73
C GLU A 417 -21.63 -5.71 -22.12
N HIS A 418 -21.64 -5.45 -20.81
CA HIS A 418 -20.45 -5.16 -20.03
C HIS A 418 -20.51 -5.93 -18.72
N GLU A 419 -19.35 -6.42 -18.28
CA GLU A 419 -19.24 -7.12 -17.01
C GLU A 419 -17.89 -6.84 -16.34
N PHE A 420 -17.83 -7.13 -15.05
CA PHE A 420 -16.58 -7.20 -14.32
C PHE A 420 -16.69 -8.21 -13.17
N ALA A 421 -15.54 -8.70 -12.73
CA ALA A 421 -15.40 -9.54 -11.56
C ALA A 421 -14.86 -8.69 -10.39
N PRO A 422 -15.66 -8.42 -9.33
CA PRO A 422 -15.18 -7.68 -8.17
C PRO A 422 -14.05 -8.45 -7.49
N GLU A 423 -12.83 -7.91 -7.50
CA GLU A 423 -11.63 -8.67 -7.08
C GLU A 423 -11.74 -9.24 -5.66
N ALA A 424 -12.40 -8.52 -4.74
CA ALA A 424 -12.63 -8.98 -3.38
C ALA A 424 -13.39 -10.31 -3.29
N PHE A 425 -14.23 -10.60 -4.27
CA PHE A 425 -15.07 -11.80 -4.33
C PHE A 425 -14.63 -12.75 -5.45
N ASN A 426 -13.34 -12.73 -5.79
CA ASN A 426 -12.74 -13.55 -6.84
C ASN A 426 -11.33 -14.02 -6.46
N GLY A 427 -11.16 -14.45 -5.20
CA GLY A 427 -9.85 -14.86 -4.66
C GLY A 427 -8.87 -13.72 -4.40
N TRP A 428 -9.23 -12.46 -4.66
CA TRP A 428 -8.36 -11.30 -4.48
C TRP A 428 -6.94 -11.47 -5.08
N PRO A 429 -6.83 -11.68 -6.41
CA PRO A 429 -5.60 -12.06 -7.11
C PRO A 429 -4.48 -11.02 -7.05
N LEU A 430 -4.74 -9.82 -6.49
CA LEU A 430 -3.71 -8.80 -6.29
C LEU A 430 -2.61 -9.21 -5.33
N PHE A 431 -2.93 -10.07 -4.35
CA PHE A 431 -2.05 -10.34 -3.23
C PHE A 431 -1.66 -11.81 -3.19
N ARG A 432 -0.38 -12.08 -3.50
CA ARG A 432 0.28 -13.38 -3.30
C ARG A 432 -0.52 -14.59 -3.85
N GLY A 433 -0.94 -14.53 -5.11
CA GLY A 433 -1.53 -15.68 -5.82
C GLY A 433 -3.05 -15.85 -5.64
N GLY A 434 -3.76 -14.83 -5.15
CA GLY A 434 -5.22 -14.89 -5.03
C GLY A 434 -5.68 -15.73 -3.84
N ASN A 435 -5.16 -15.39 -2.66
CA ASN A 435 -5.56 -16.02 -1.41
C ASN A 435 -6.00 -14.95 -0.41
N ALA A 436 -7.32 -14.86 -0.20
CA ALA A 436 -7.92 -14.01 0.82
C ALA A 436 -7.98 -14.71 2.19
N GLY A 437 -7.69 -16.00 2.26
CA GLY A 437 -7.77 -16.89 3.42
C GLY A 437 -8.82 -17.97 3.18
N HIS A 438 -8.47 -19.24 3.41
CA HIS A 438 -9.37 -20.38 3.28
C HIS A 438 -10.24 -20.54 4.54
N VAL A 439 -11.16 -19.59 4.71
CA VAL A 439 -12.07 -19.47 5.85
C VAL A 439 -13.44 -19.00 5.38
N PRO A 440 -14.50 -19.17 6.19
CA PRO A 440 -15.80 -18.57 5.89
C PRO A 440 -15.71 -17.07 5.64
N ILE A 441 -16.67 -16.54 4.87
CA ILE A 441 -16.66 -15.12 4.44
C ILE A 441 -16.65 -14.11 5.60
N ALA A 442 -17.31 -14.41 6.72
CA ALA A 442 -17.30 -13.55 7.90
C ALA A 442 -15.93 -13.56 8.61
N GLY A 443 -15.23 -14.70 8.58
CA GLY A 443 -13.91 -14.88 9.16
C GLY A 443 -13.70 -16.30 9.72
N PRO A 444 -12.56 -16.55 10.39
CA PRO A 444 -12.27 -17.83 11.02
C PRO A 444 -13.40 -18.27 11.96
N GLU A 445 -13.87 -19.50 11.79
CA GLU A 445 -14.91 -20.14 12.61
C GLU A 445 -16.30 -19.46 12.60
N ASP A 446 -16.49 -18.39 11.83
CA ASP A 446 -17.75 -17.63 11.76
C ASP A 446 -18.48 -17.94 10.46
N LYS A 447 -19.53 -18.77 10.53
CA LYS A 447 -20.34 -19.16 9.37
C LYS A 447 -21.54 -18.24 9.14
N THR A 448 -21.64 -17.11 9.85
CA THR A 448 -22.79 -16.22 9.70
C THR A 448 -22.75 -15.49 8.35
N PRO A 449 -23.90 -15.25 7.71
CA PRO A 449 -23.95 -14.39 6.52
C PRO A 449 -23.53 -12.97 6.85
N ILE A 450 -22.82 -12.33 5.92
CA ILE A 450 -22.43 -10.91 6.01
C ILE A 450 -23.14 -10.08 4.95
N GLU A 451 -23.48 -8.85 5.30
CA GLU A 451 -23.88 -7.82 4.36
C GLU A 451 -22.68 -7.04 3.82
N VAL A 452 -22.57 -6.94 2.50
CA VAL A 452 -21.50 -6.22 1.80
C VAL A 452 -22.06 -5.25 0.75
N GLY A 453 -21.20 -4.33 0.30
CA GLY A 453 -21.51 -3.35 -0.74
C GLY A 453 -20.48 -3.38 -1.88
N ILE A 454 -20.93 -3.29 -3.12
CA ILE A 454 -20.09 -3.21 -4.32
C ILE A 454 -20.48 -1.99 -5.14
N ASP A 455 -19.50 -1.21 -5.57
CA ASP A 455 -19.75 -0.03 -6.42
C ASP A 455 -20.00 -0.47 -7.87
N LEU A 456 -21.19 -0.15 -8.38
CA LEU A 456 -21.59 -0.44 -9.75
C LEU A 456 -21.45 0.78 -10.66
N THR A 457 -21.16 1.95 -10.12
CA THR A 457 -21.13 3.21 -10.88
C THR A 457 -20.23 3.12 -12.12
N PRO A 458 -19.00 2.57 -12.05
CA PRO A 458 -18.15 2.43 -13.24
C PRO A 458 -18.75 1.52 -14.32
N LEU A 459 -19.53 0.51 -13.93
CA LEU A 459 -20.21 -0.40 -14.86
C LEU A 459 -21.35 0.32 -15.59
N PHE A 460 -22.15 1.12 -14.86
CA PHE A 460 -23.19 1.97 -15.46
C PHE A 460 -22.61 3.07 -16.35
N GLU A 461 -21.46 3.64 -16.01
CA GLU A 461 -20.77 4.63 -16.84
C GLU A 461 -20.32 4.04 -18.17
N LYS A 462 -19.81 2.80 -18.17
CA LYS A 462 -19.42 2.08 -19.40
C LYS A 462 -20.61 1.81 -20.32
N LEU A 463 -21.75 1.42 -19.76
CA LEU A 463 -22.97 1.17 -20.53
C LEU A 463 -23.48 2.43 -21.26
N GLY A 464 -23.29 3.60 -20.65
CA GLY A 464 -23.80 4.86 -21.21
C GLY A 464 -25.33 4.98 -21.05
N ALA A 465 -26.00 5.47 -22.08
CA ALA A 465 -27.44 5.71 -22.04
C ALA A 465 -28.21 4.41 -22.35
N ALA A 466 -29.09 4.00 -21.43
CA ALA A 466 -30.01 2.89 -21.69
C ALA A 466 -31.17 3.35 -22.58
N LYS A 467 -31.56 2.53 -23.57
CA LYS A 467 -32.53 2.89 -24.63
C LYS A 467 -33.83 3.47 -24.08
N ASP A 468 -34.36 2.88 -23.01
CA ASP A 468 -35.65 3.27 -22.40
C ASP A 468 -35.50 3.84 -20.97
N GLY A 469 -34.26 4.09 -20.53
CA GLY A 469 -33.96 4.42 -19.14
C GLY A 469 -34.14 3.24 -18.17
N GLU A 470 -34.21 2.02 -18.68
CA GLU A 470 -34.17 0.75 -17.95
C GLU A 470 -32.98 -0.07 -18.47
N ALA A 471 -32.29 -0.81 -17.60
CA ALA A 471 -31.21 -1.73 -17.97
C ALA A 471 -31.42 -3.06 -17.26
N ARG A 472 -30.85 -4.14 -17.79
CA ARG A 472 -30.83 -5.44 -17.11
C ARG A 472 -29.50 -5.65 -16.41
N ILE A 473 -29.54 -6.05 -15.14
CA ILE A 473 -28.36 -6.45 -14.37
C ILE A 473 -28.36 -7.96 -14.24
N PHE A 474 -27.15 -8.52 -14.32
CA PHE A 474 -26.87 -9.94 -14.14
C PHE A 474 -25.87 -10.11 -12.98
N LEU A 475 -26.12 -11.07 -12.10
CA LEU A 475 -25.19 -11.52 -11.07
C LEU A 475 -25.01 -13.03 -11.22
N SER A 476 -23.75 -13.44 -11.29
CA SER A 476 -23.33 -14.83 -11.35
C SER A 476 -22.44 -15.14 -10.16
N LEU A 477 -22.75 -16.21 -9.44
CA LEU A 477 -21.98 -16.73 -8.30
C LEU A 477 -21.66 -18.21 -8.48
N THR A 478 -20.39 -18.55 -8.29
CA THR A 478 -19.88 -19.93 -8.33
C THR A 478 -18.65 -20.05 -7.42
N ARG A 479 -17.95 -21.18 -7.49
CA ARG A 479 -16.67 -21.43 -6.83
C ARG A 479 -15.52 -21.55 -7.83
N ALA A 480 -14.29 -21.54 -7.30
CA ALA A 480 -13.10 -21.89 -8.04
C ALA A 480 -13.13 -23.34 -8.54
N ASP A 481 -12.48 -23.62 -9.67
CA ASP A 481 -12.32 -24.99 -10.18
C ASP A 481 -11.66 -25.87 -9.11
N GLU A 482 -12.15 -27.11 -8.99
CA GLU A 482 -11.72 -28.08 -7.96
C GLU A 482 -12.01 -27.65 -6.51
N SER A 483 -12.77 -26.56 -6.36
CA SER A 483 -13.43 -26.07 -5.15
C SER A 483 -14.13 -27.19 -4.37
N GLU A 484 -14.25 -27.09 -3.04
CA GLU A 484 -15.39 -27.65 -2.30
C GLU A 484 -16.30 -26.54 -1.73
N ALA A 485 -16.00 -25.27 -2.04
CA ALA A 485 -16.72 -24.14 -1.50
C ALA A 485 -18.22 -24.17 -1.86
N VAL A 486 -19.04 -23.88 -0.87
CA VAL A 486 -20.50 -23.74 -0.98
C VAL A 486 -20.93 -22.46 -0.29
N GLY A 487 -22.00 -21.85 -0.78
CA GLY A 487 -22.55 -20.65 -0.16
C GLY A 487 -24.00 -20.41 -0.53
N VAL A 488 -24.58 -19.43 0.15
CA VAL A 488 -25.96 -19.01 -0.06
C VAL A 488 -26.02 -17.49 -0.19
N LEU A 489 -26.60 -17.02 -1.29
CA LEU A 489 -27.00 -15.64 -1.45
C LEU A 489 -28.40 -15.47 -0.85
N HIS A 490 -28.50 -14.73 0.25
CA HIS A 490 -29.75 -14.50 0.97
C HIS A 490 -30.51 -13.29 0.45
N GLU A 491 -29.79 -12.20 0.19
CA GLU A 491 -30.38 -10.93 -0.25
C GLU A 491 -29.48 -10.30 -1.32
N CYS A 492 -30.11 -9.70 -2.33
CA CYS A 492 -29.41 -8.95 -3.36
C CYS A 492 -30.28 -7.79 -3.82
N ALA A 493 -29.70 -6.58 -3.85
CA ALA A 493 -30.43 -5.40 -4.28
C ALA A 493 -29.52 -4.34 -4.89
N VAL A 494 -30.02 -3.64 -5.90
CA VAL A 494 -29.34 -2.49 -6.50
C VAL A 494 -29.85 -1.21 -5.84
N ARG A 495 -28.95 -0.47 -5.21
CA ARG A 495 -29.26 0.82 -4.56
C ARG A 495 -28.84 1.98 -5.45
N SER A 496 -29.66 3.00 -5.45
CA SER A 496 -29.53 4.21 -6.27
C SER A 496 -29.36 5.43 -5.40
N TYR A 497 -28.39 6.28 -5.76
CA TYR A 497 -28.05 7.50 -5.03
C TYR A 497 -28.06 8.73 -5.94
N ASP A 498 -28.35 9.88 -5.35
CA ASP A 498 -28.35 11.17 -6.04
C ASP A 498 -26.92 11.78 -6.16
N PRO A 499 -26.78 12.93 -6.84
CA PRO A 499 -25.58 13.75 -6.88
C PRO A 499 -24.82 13.96 -5.57
N LYS A 500 -25.57 14.08 -4.48
CA LYS A 500 -25.10 14.43 -3.14
C LYS A 500 -24.93 13.20 -2.24
N GLY A 501 -25.15 12.00 -2.77
CA GLY A 501 -25.02 10.74 -2.03
C GLY A 501 -26.28 10.32 -1.27
N ASN A 502 -27.42 11.02 -1.43
CA ASN A 502 -28.67 10.65 -0.77
C ASN A 502 -29.29 9.43 -1.43
N PHE A 503 -29.84 8.53 -0.62
CA PHE A 503 -30.56 7.36 -1.10
C PHE A 503 -31.83 7.77 -1.86
N ILE A 504 -32.03 7.18 -3.04
CA ILE A 504 -33.22 7.41 -3.89
C ILE A 504 -34.15 6.21 -3.83
N ARG A 505 -33.62 5.01 -4.14
CA ARG A 505 -34.40 3.78 -4.22
C ARG A 505 -33.50 2.55 -4.13
N GLU A 506 -34.14 1.43 -3.81
CA GLU A 506 -33.59 0.09 -3.87
C GLU A 506 -34.43 -0.75 -4.84
N SER A 507 -33.79 -1.66 -5.56
CA SER A 507 -34.44 -2.63 -6.46
C SER A 507 -33.91 -4.00 -6.11
N GLU A 508 -34.74 -4.79 -5.43
CA GLU A 508 -34.40 -6.15 -5.02
C GLU A 508 -34.35 -7.10 -6.21
N LEU A 509 -33.42 -8.05 -6.17
CA LEU A 509 -33.33 -9.16 -7.09
C LEU A 509 -34.06 -10.34 -6.47
N ALA A 510 -35.01 -10.92 -7.19
CA ALA A 510 -35.73 -12.08 -6.72
C ALA A 510 -34.80 -13.30 -6.67
N ILE A 511 -34.66 -13.89 -5.48
CA ILE A 511 -33.87 -15.10 -5.25
C ILE A 511 -34.85 -16.23 -4.92
N LYS A 512 -34.94 -17.24 -5.79
CA LYS A 512 -35.77 -18.43 -5.54
C LYS A 512 -34.99 -19.49 -4.76
N ASP A 513 -33.80 -19.79 -5.26
CA ASP A 513 -32.79 -20.63 -4.63
C ASP A 513 -31.47 -19.86 -4.67
N GLY A 514 -30.90 -19.59 -3.49
CA GLY A 514 -29.68 -18.80 -3.33
C GLY A 514 -28.41 -19.64 -3.29
N ASN A 515 -28.53 -20.98 -3.37
CA ASN A 515 -27.37 -21.87 -3.28
C ASN A 515 -26.42 -21.69 -4.46
N PHE A 516 -25.12 -21.60 -4.18
CA PHE A 516 -24.06 -21.64 -5.18
C PHE A 516 -22.90 -22.51 -4.68
N GLY A 517 -22.09 -22.99 -5.62
CA GLY A 517 -20.96 -23.87 -5.35
C GLY A 517 -20.51 -24.47 -6.67
N GLU A 518 -20.60 -25.79 -6.82
CA GLU A 518 -20.37 -26.45 -8.12
C GLU A 518 -21.36 -25.96 -9.18
N SER A 519 -22.63 -25.80 -8.79
CA SER A 519 -23.64 -25.22 -9.65
C SER A 519 -23.57 -23.70 -9.62
N LEU A 520 -23.63 -23.11 -10.81
CA LEU A 520 -23.72 -21.66 -11.01
C LEU A 520 -25.08 -21.14 -10.52
N LEU A 521 -25.05 -20.15 -9.64
CA LEU A 521 -26.21 -19.29 -9.37
C LEU A 521 -26.18 -18.11 -10.34
N GLY A 522 -27.18 -18.01 -11.20
CA GLY A 522 -27.43 -16.85 -12.05
C GLY A 522 -28.73 -16.16 -11.64
N ILE A 523 -28.66 -14.86 -11.34
CA ILE A 523 -29.84 -14.03 -11.12
C ILE A 523 -29.77 -12.77 -11.96
N ASP A 524 -30.93 -12.27 -12.37
CA ASP A 524 -31.03 -11.04 -13.14
C ASP A 524 -32.26 -10.22 -12.75
N THR A 525 -32.21 -8.91 -13.02
CA THR A 525 -33.36 -8.03 -12.83
C THR A 525 -33.30 -6.81 -13.74
N VAL A 526 -34.44 -6.21 -13.99
CA VAL A 526 -34.54 -4.92 -14.67
C VAL A 526 -34.45 -3.79 -13.64
N VAL A 527 -33.45 -2.93 -13.80
CA VAL A 527 -33.27 -1.72 -13.00
C VAL A 527 -33.74 -0.49 -13.76
N LYS A 528 -34.53 0.35 -13.10
CA LYS A 528 -35.15 1.53 -13.71
C LYS A 528 -34.34 2.80 -13.47
N GLY A 529 -34.76 3.87 -14.14
CA GLY A 529 -34.39 5.27 -13.93
C GLY A 529 -32.93 5.59 -14.23
N LEU A 530 -32.52 5.20 -15.45
CA LEU A 530 -31.30 5.59 -16.16
C LEU A 530 -31.55 6.70 -17.19
N LYS A 531 -32.73 7.36 -17.14
CA LYS A 531 -33.00 8.54 -17.95
C LYS A 531 -32.01 9.64 -17.55
N ARG A 532 -31.26 10.18 -18.52
CA ARG A 532 -30.42 11.36 -18.29
C ARG A 532 -31.28 12.50 -17.74
N LYS A 533 -30.75 13.20 -16.73
CA LYS A 533 -31.09 14.61 -16.55
C LYS A 533 -30.24 15.43 -17.50
#